data_AF-A0A060W2F6-F1
#
_entry.id   AF-A0A060W2F6-F1
#
_cell.length_a   1.000
_cell.length_b   1.000
_cell.length_c   1.000
_cell.angle_alpha   90.00
_cell.angle_beta   90.00
_cell.angle_gamma   90.00
#
_symmetry.space_group_name_H-M   'P 1'
#
loop_
_entity.id
_entity.type
_entity.pdbx_description
1 polymer ?
#
loop_
_entity_poly.entity_id
_entity_poly.type
_entity_poly.pdbx_seq_one_letter_code
_entity_poly.pdbx_strand_id
1 'polypeptide(L)'
;MVLLKFKPELPPPMTRPSMEQLSHLIKTNLQYPESYSHPFNQKSLCMVPVTLTLSNCSLAQVDVIIDLRHKATSPESLEVHGSFTWLGQTQFKMQLGAQEVMRVQLRACFLHAGVYNLGTPRVFAKLADQGAMSLPLNC
;
A
#
# COMPACT_ATOMS: atom_id res chain seq x y z
N MET A 1 -41.93 -13.79 28.60
CA MET A 1 -40.73 -13.23 27.93
C MET A 1 -40.58 -13.93 26.59
N VAL A 2 -40.54 -13.18 25.48
CA VAL A 2 -40.30 -13.74 24.14
C VAL A 2 -38.83 -13.51 23.82
N LEU A 3 -38.08 -14.59 23.60
CA LEU A 3 -36.65 -14.53 23.31
C LEU A 3 -36.42 -14.52 21.79
N LEU A 4 -35.71 -13.50 21.31
CA LEU A 4 -35.29 -13.38 19.93
C LEU A 4 -34.08 -14.30 19.70
N LYS A 5 -34.22 -15.30 18.82
CA LYS A 5 -33.14 -16.23 18.46
C LYS A 5 -32.61 -15.90 17.07
N PHE A 6 -31.36 -15.46 16.99
CA PHE A 6 -30.67 -15.29 15.71
C PHE A 6 -30.23 -16.66 15.17
N LYS A 7 -30.44 -16.89 13.87
CA LYS A 7 -29.90 -18.07 13.19
C LYS A 7 -28.50 -17.72 12.66
N PRO A 8 -27.48 -18.58 12.87
CA PRO A 8 -26.20 -18.40 12.21
C PRO A 8 -26.40 -18.53 10.70
N GLU A 9 -26.02 -17.51 9.94
CA GLU A 9 -25.98 -17.59 8.49
C GLU A 9 -24.86 -18.57 8.11
N LEU A 10 -25.18 -19.54 7.25
CA LEU A 10 -24.17 -20.47 6.74
C LEU A 10 -23.13 -19.66 5.95
N PRO A 11 -21.82 -19.91 6.12
CA PRO A 11 -20.81 -19.24 5.31
C PRO A 11 -21.15 -19.40 3.82
N PRO A 12 -21.15 -18.31 3.03
CA PRO A 12 -21.42 -18.41 1.61
C PRO A 12 -20.43 -19.40 0.96
N PRO A 13 -20.85 -20.15 -0.07
CA PRO A 13 -19.95 -21.05 -0.79
C PRO A 13 -18.72 -20.27 -1.25
N MET A 14 -17.54 -20.88 -1.10
CA MET A 14 -16.25 -20.28 -1.45
C MET A 14 -16.18 -20.04 -2.97
N THR A 15 -16.76 -18.94 -3.44
CA THR A 15 -16.62 -18.46 -4.82
C THR A 15 -15.31 -17.70 -4.96
N ARG A 16 -14.69 -17.78 -6.15
CA ARG A 16 -13.49 -16.98 -6.44
C ARG A 16 -13.84 -15.51 -6.24
N PRO A 17 -13.06 -14.75 -5.44
CA PRO A 17 -13.34 -13.34 -5.20
C PRO A 17 -13.29 -12.56 -6.51
N SER A 18 -14.17 -11.57 -6.66
CA SER A 18 -14.19 -10.67 -7.81
C SER A 18 -12.90 -9.83 -7.87
N MET A 19 -12.60 -9.26 -9.04
CA MET A 19 -11.44 -8.38 -9.22
C MET A 19 -11.48 -7.17 -8.27
N GLU A 20 -12.68 -6.65 -7.98
CA GLU A 20 -12.91 -5.57 -7.01
C GLU A 20 -12.57 -6.03 -5.59
N GLN A 21 -12.97 -7.25 -5.19
CA GLN A 21 -12.63 -7.82 -3.88
C GLN A 21 -11.12 -8.06 -3.75
N LEU A 22 -10.45 -8.44 -4.85
CA LEU A 22 -8.99 -8.56 -4.91
C LEU A 22 -8.28 -7.20 -4.81
N SER A 23 -8.90 -6.11 -5.28
CA SER A 23 -8.33 -4.76 -5.17
C SER A 23 -8.23 -4.26 -3.71
N HIS A 24 -9.01 -4.84 -2.80
CA HIS A 24 -9.04 -4.49 -1.37
C HIS A 24 -8.18 -5.41 -0.49
N LEU A 25 -7.33 -6.27 -1.08
CA LEU A 25 -6.43 -7.15 -0.32
C LEU A 25 -5.49 -6.36 0.59
N ILE A 26 -5.02 -5.20 0.11
CA ILE A 26 -4.11 -4.34 0.87
C ILE A 26 -4.76 -2.97 1.08
N LYS A 27 -4.91 -2.57 2.34
CA LYS A 27 -5.15 -1.17 2.71
C LYS A 27 -3.83 -0.46 2.90
N THR A 28 -3.70 0.74 2.34
CA THR A 28 -2.49 1.56 2.44
C THR A 28 -2.76 2.84 3.24
N ASN A 29 -1.79 3.28 4.04
CA ASN A 29 -1.82 4.58 4.71
C ASN A 29 -0.43 5.21 4.66
N LEU A 30 -0.34 6.43 4.11
CA LEU A 30 0.91 7.17 3.98
C LEU A 30 0.97 8.24 5.07
N GLN A 31 2.02 8.22 5.89
CA GLN A 31 2.21 9.11 7.03
C GLN A 31 3.45 9.96 6.83
N TYR A 32 3.28 11.27 6.95
CA TYR A 32 4.31 12.29 6.84
C TYR A 32 3.83 13.54 7.59
N PRO A 33 4.76 14.41 8.03
CA PRO A 33 4.38 15.67 8.68
C PRO A 33 3.59 16.57 7.72
N GLU A 34 2.54 17.22 8.20
CA GLU A 34 1.71 18.14 7.41
C GLU A 34 2.50 19.34 6.88
N SER A 35 3.56 19.74 7.58
CA SER A 35 4.48 20.80 7.18
C SER A 35 5.91 20.46 7.59
N TYR A 36 6.88 20.88 6.79
CA TYR A 36 8.30 20.63 7.04
C TYR A 36 9.11 21.91 6.79
N SER A 37 9.76 22.42 7.85
CA SER A 37 10.59 23.62 7.75
C SER A 37 12.02 23.25 7.36
N HIS A 38 12.52 23.83 6.26
CA HIS A 38 13.87 23.57 5.78
C HIS A 38 14.49 24.82 5.13
N PRO A 39 15.72 25.21 5.51
CA PRO A 39 16.38 26.40 4.98
C PRO A 39 17.07 26.11 3.64
N PHE A 40 16.31 26.12 2.53
CA PHE A 40 16.84 25.81 1.18
C PHE A 40 18.01 26.69 0.75
N ASN A 41 18.09 27.93 1.23
CA ASN A 41 19.20 28.86 0.94
C ASN A 41 20.55 28.42 1.54
N GLN A 42 20.52 27.60 2.59
CA GLN A 42 21.71 27.09 3.27
C GLN A 42 21.96 25.61 2.95
N LYS A 43 20.88 24.85 2.76
CA LYS A 43 20.91 23.42 2.45
C LYS A 43 20.00 23.18 1.24
N SER A 44 20.59 23.02 0.06
CA SER A 44 19.82 22.87 -1.19
C SER A 44 18.91 21.64 -1.24
N LEU A 45 19.19 20.62 -0.41
CA LEU A 45 18.47 19.35 -0.41
C LEU A 45 17.75 19.12 0.92
N CYS A 46 16.45 18.86 0.84
CA CYS A 46 15.59 18.49 1.97
C CYS A 46 15.16 17.04 1.84
N MET A 47 15.34 16.24 2.90
CA MET A 47 14.84 14.87 2.98
C MET A 47 13.79 14.77 4.06
N VAL A 48 12.59 14.31 3.70
CA VAL A 48 11.50 14.08 4.64
C VAL A 48 11.28 12.58 4.79
N PRO A 49 11.31 12.03 6.02
CA PRO A 49 10.94 10.65 6.27
C PRO A 49 9.43 10.48 6.07
N VAL A 50 9.05 9.40 5.38
CA VAL A 50 7.65 9.05 5.12
C VAL A 50 7.46 7.58 5.49
N THR A 51 6.37 7.26 6.18
CA THR A 51 6.02 5.86 6.50
C THR A 51 4.83 5.42 5.66
N LEU A 52 5.02 4.38 4.84
CA LEU A 52 3.91 3.69 4.16
C LEU A 52 3.52 2.45 4.98
N THR A 53 2.31 2.48 5.53
CA THR A 53 1.72 1.32 6.20
C THR A 53 0.90 0.51 5.20
N LEU A 54 1.19 -0.78 5.11
CA LEU A 54 0.41 -1.78 4.38
C LEU A 54 -0.31 -2.66 5.39
N SER A 55 -1.60 -2.91 5.17
CA SER A 55 -2.40 -3.83 5.98
C SER A 55 -3.03 -4.87 5.07
N ASN A 56 -2.66 -6.14 5.26
CA ASN A 56 -3.36 -7.24 4.60
C ASN A 56 -4.75 -7.38 5.24
N CYS A 57 -5.79 -7.14 4.47
CA CYS A 57 -7.18 -7.24 4.93
C CYS A 57 -7.74 -8.66 4.77
N SER A 58 -6.97 -9.60 4.22
CA SER A 58 -7.38 -10.97 3.97
C SER A 58 -6.88 -11.95 5.05
N LEU A 59 -7.47 -13.15 5.05
CA LEU A 59 -7.05 -14.29 5.87
C LEU A 59 -5.98 -15.16 5.18
N ALA A 60 -5.50 -14.75 4.01
CA ALA A 60 -4.51 -15.49 3.23
C ALA A 60 -3.20 -14.69 3.15
N GLN A 61 -2.10 -15.37 2.86
CA GLN A 61 -0.85 -14.70 2.52
C GLN A 61 -0.99 -13.98 1.17
N VAL A 62 -0.40 -12.80 1.05
CA VAL A 62 -0.43 -11.98 -0.17
C VAL A 62 0.98 -11.55 -0.58
N ASP A 63 1.26 -11.68 -1.88
CA ASP A 63 2.43 -11.06 -2.50
C ASP A 63 2.13 -9.60 -2.79
N VAL A 64 2.98 -8.69 -2.30
CA VAL A 64 2.82 -7.25 -2.45
C VAL A 64 4.02 -6.65 -3.19
N ILE A 65 3.72 -5.79 -4.17
CA ILE A 65 4.70 -4.99 -4.89
C ILE A 65 4.39 -3.50 -4.66
N ILE A 66 5.36 -2.75 -4.18
CA ILE A 66 5.28 -1.28 -4.09
C ILE A 66 6.15 -0.71 -5.21
N ASP A 67 5.62 0.19 -6.03
CA ASP A 67 6.36 0.92 -7.06
C ASP A 67 6.27 2.43 -6.83
N LEU A 68 7.43 3.06 -6.65
CA LEU A 68 7.58 4.50 -6.40
C LEU A 68 7.99 5.29 -7.65
N ARG A 69 8.23 4.62 -8.79
CA ARG A 69 8.79 5.25 -9.99
C ARG A 69 7.75 6.01 -10.82
N HIS A 70 6.47 5.83 -10.52
CA HIS A 70 5.41 6.49 -11.26
C HIS A 70 5.38 7.99 -10.96
N LYS A 71 5.63 8.81 -11.99
CA LYS A 71 5.35 10.24 -11.94
C LYS A 71 3.85 10.42 -12.18
N ALA A 72 3.12 11.06 -11.26
CA ALA A 72 1.72 11.39 -11.50
C ALA A 72 1.63 12.36 -12.69
N THR A 73 1.36 11.83 -13.87
CA THR A 73 0.98 12.61 -15.06
C THR A 73 -0.54 12.70 -15.07
N SER A 74 -1.15 13.52 -14.22
CA SER A 74 -2.56 13.89 -14.38
C SER A 74 -2.64 15.29 -15.02
N PRO A 75 -3.26 15.41 -16.21
CA PRO A 75 -3.47 16.71 -16.86
C PRO A 75 -4.46 17.62 -16.12
N GLU A 76 -5.12 17.12 -15.06
CA GLU A 76 -6.03 17.87 -14.18
C GLU A 76 -5.34 18.46 -12.93
N SER A 77 -4.03 18.24 -12.75
CA SER A 77 -3.26 18.85 -11.65
C SER A 77 -2.85 20.29 -12.01
N LEU A 78 -3.83 21.18 -11.96
CA LEU A 78 -3.60 22.62 -11.93
C LEU A 78 -2.58 22.95 -10.82
N GLU A 79 -1.40 23.41 -11.22
CA GLU A 79 -0.47 24.25 -10.43
C GLU A 79 0.09 23.70 -9.10
N VAL A 80 0.46 22.42 -9.02
CA VAL A 80 1.30 21.93 -7.90
C VAL A 80 2.78 22.11 -8.26
N HIS A 81 3.35 23.25 -7.84
CA HIS A 81 4.65 23.80 -8.24
C HIS A 81 5.92 23.05 -7.77
N GLY A 82 5.95 21.72 -7.78
CA GLY A 82 7.20 21.03 -7.47
C GLY A 82 7.22 19.54 -7.78
N SER A 83 8.29 19.10 -8.44
CA SER A 83 8.65 17.67 -8.49
C SER A 83 9.48 17.32 -7.25
N PHE A 84 9.10 16.25 -6.57
CA PHE A 84 9.93 15.61 -5.55
C PHE A 84 10.42 14.26 -6.08
N THR A 85 11.41 13.66 -5.42
CA THR A 85 11.93 12.34 -5.79
C THR A 85 11.96 11.41 -4.58
N TRP A 86 11.50 10.16 -4.76
CA TRP A 86 11.72 9.11 -3.78
C TRP A 86 13.19 8.66 -3.81
N LEU A 87 13.86 8.66 -2.66
CA LEU A 87 15.26 8.25 -2.54
C LEU A 87 15.40 6.80 -2.08
N GLY A 88 16.46 6.14 -2.55
CA GLY A 88 16.81 4.79 -2.17
C GLY A 88 16.05 3.75 -2.99
N GLN A 89 15.54 2.71 -2.32
CA GLN A 89 14.81 1.63 -2.99
C GLN A 89 13.45 2.14 -3.50
N THR A 90 13.27 2.11 -4.82
CA THR A 90 12.04 2.60 -5.49
C THR A 90 11.06 1.49 -5.88
N GLN A 91 11.43 0.23 -5.66
CA GLN A 91 10.54 -0.91 -5.82
C GLN A 91 10.75 -1.88 -4.67
N PHE A 92 9.65 -2.32 -4.05
CA PHE A 92 9.68 -3.30 -2.97
C PHE A 92 8.86 -4.53 -3.38
N LYS A 93 9.32 -5.70 -2.98
CA LYS A 93 8.58 -6.96 -3.10
C LYS A 93 8.61 -7.65 -1.75
N MET A 94 7.45 -8.02 -1.23
CA MET A 94 7.33 -8.65 0.08
C MET A 94 6.08 -9.53 0.13
N GLN A 95 6.04 -10.41 1.11
CA GLN A 95 4.85 -11.16 1.46
C GLN A 95 4.29 -10.64 2.77
N LEU A 96 2.97 -10.52 2.85
CA LEU A 96 2.27 -10.25 4.10
C LEU A 96 1.42 -11.47 4.44
N GLY A 97 1.59 -11.99 5.66
CA GLY A 97 0.74 -13.02 6.24
C GLY A 97 -0.69 -12.52 6.45
N ALA A 98 -1.58 -13.45 6.80
CA ALA A 98 -2.98 -13.15 7.09
C ALA A 98 -3.09 -12.03 8.14
N GLN A 99 -3.86 -10.99 7.82
CA GLN A 99 -4.08 -9.82 8.69
C GLN A 99 -2.81 -9.06 9.13
N GLU A 100 -1.66 -9.32 8.51
CA GLU A 100 -0.40 -8.69 8.87
C GLU A 100 -0.38 -7.19 8.50
N VAL A 101 0.25 -6.39 9.36
CA VAL A 101 0.49 -4.97 9.15
C VAL A 101 1.99 -4.73 9.07
N MET A 102 2.44 -4.16 7.95
CA MET A 102 3.85 -3.85 7.69
C MET A 102 4.06 -2.36 7.49
N ARG A 103 5.17 -1.83 7.97
CA ARG A 103 5.56 -0.43 7.79
C ARG A 103 6.85 -0.34 6.97
N VAL A 104 6.76 0.36 5.84
CA VAL A 104 7.90 0.60 4.95
C VAL A 104 8.37 2.04 5.14
N GLN A 105 9.65 2.20 5.45
CA GLN A 105 10.29 3.51 5.60
C GLN A 105 10.73 4.03 4.24
N LEU A 106 10.18 5.18 3.85
CA LEU A 106 10.45 5.87 2.60
C LEU A 106 11.11 7.22 2.90
N ARG A 107 11.79 7.78 1.88
CA ARG A 107 12.38 9.11 1.95
C ARG A 107 12.00 9.92 0.73
N ALA A 108 11.29 11.02 0.93
CA ALA A 108 11.00 11.99 -0.11
C ALA A 108 12.07 13.08 -0.11
N CYS A 109 12.51 13.49 -1.29
CA CYS A 109 13.54 14.50 -1.48
C CYS A 109 13.01 15.69 -2.27
N PHE A 110 13.30 16.87 -1.77
CA PHE A 110 12.84 18.14 -2.30
C PHE A 110 14.01 19.09 -2.51
N LEU A 111 13.94 19.89 -3.56
CA LEU A 111 14.95 20.90 -3.91
C LEU A 111 14.47 22.33 -3.63
N HIS A 112 13.15 22.51 -3.46
CA HIS A 112 12.52 23.82 -3.26
C HIS A 112 11.41 23.73 -2.22
N ALA A 113 11.07 24.86 -1.60
CA ALA A 113 9.85 24.98 -0.81
C ALA A 113 8.61 24.90 -1.73
N GLY A 114 7.52 24.33 -1.24
CA GLY A 114 6.29 24.18 -2.02
C GLY A 114 5.31 23.18 -1.40
N VAL A 115 4.18 22.99 -2.08
CA VAL A 115 3.20 21.94 -1.77
C VAL A 115 3.44 20.78 -2.72
N TYR A 116 3.46 19.56 -2.20
CA TYR A 116 3.79 18.36 -2.97
C TYR A 116 2.78 17.25 -2.71
N ASN A 117 2.35 16.57 -3.78
CA ASN A 117 1.52 15.38 -3.66
C ASN A 117 2.39 14.14 -3.48
N LEU A 118 2.55 13.68 -2.22
CA LEU A 118 3.29 12.45 -1.90
C LEU A 118 2.50 11.17 -2.19
N GLY A 119 1.21 11.23 -2.54
CA GLY A 119 0.33 10.10 -2.82
C GLY A 119 0.58 9.42 -4.17
N THR A 120 1.84 9.26 -4.56
CA THR A 120 2.28 8.62 -5.81
C THR A 120 2.67 7.14 -5.73
N PRO A 121 2.95 6.51 -4.55
CA PRO A 121 3.22 5.08 -4.47
C PRO A 121 2.10 4.24 -5.06
N ARG A 122 2.44 3.30 -5.94
CA ARG A 122 1.51 2.28 -6.44
C ARG A 122 1.72 0.99 -5.68
N VAL A 123 0.64 0.42 -5.16
CA VAL A 123 0.66 -0.85 -4.45
C VAL A 123 -0.14 -1.87 -5.24
N PHE A 124 0.51 -2.95 -5.61
CA PHE A 124 -0.09 -4.10 -6.27
C PHE A 124 -0.08 -5.27 -5.30
N ALA A 125 -1.17 -6.02 -5.26
CA ALA A 125 -1.29 -7.20 -4.42
C ALA A 125 -1.95 -8.34 -5.19
N LYS A 126 -1.51 -9.55 -4.88
CA LYS A 126 -2.19 -10.77 -5.28
C LYS A 126 -2.12 -11.76 -4.12
N LEU A 127 -3.06 -12.70 -4.07
CA LEU A 127 -2.93 -13.85 -3.18
C LEU A 127 -1.63 -14.57 -3.53
N ALA A 128 -0.84 -14.92 -2.51
CA ALA A 128 0.29 -15.80 -2.71
C ALA A 128 -0.25 -17.12 -3.26
N ASP A 129 0.47 -17.71 -4.21
CA ASP A 129 0.08 -19.00 -4.78
C ASP A 129 0.09 -20.02 -3.64
N GLN A 130 -1.09 -20.34 -3.11
CA GLN A 130 -1.25 -21.49 -2.24
C GLN A 130 -1.04 -22.66 -3.17
N GLY A 131 0.21 -23.13 -3.26
CA GLY A 131 0.59 -24.27 -4.06
C GLY A 131 -0.52 -25.29 -3.95
N ALA A 132 -1.09 -25.66 -5.10
CA ALA A 132 -2.11 -26.69 -5.22
C ALA A 132 -1.78 -27.77 -4.19
N MET A 133 -2.71 -28.07 -3.27
CA MET A 133 -2.58 -29.23 -2.41
C MET A 133 -2.26 -30.40 -3.34
N SER A 134 -0.97 -30.74 -3.43
CA SER A 134 -0.51 -31.96 -4.06
C SER A 134 -0.97 -33.03 -3.09
N LEU A 135 -2.21 -33.49 -3.29
CA LEU A 135 -2.63 -34.78 -2.80
C LEU A 135 -1.53 -35.76 -3.20
N PRO A 136 -0.93 -36.50 -2.26
CA PRO A 136 -0.07 -37.60 -2.66
C PRO A 136 -0.94 -38.54 -3.49
N LEU A 137 -0.57 -38.72 -4.75
CA LEU A 137 -0.99 -39.89 -5.51
C LEU A 137 -0.43 -41.08 -4.72
N ASN A 138 -1.33 -41.81 -4.07
CA ASN A 138 -1.03 -43.15 -3.58
C ASN A 138 -0.58 -43.97 -4.80
N CYS A 139 0.68 -44.40 -4.81
CA CYS A 139 1.07 -45.63 -5.48
C CYS A 139 0.74 -46.80 -4.55
#